data_AF-A0A953AAP8-F1
#
_entry.id   AF-A0A953AAP8-F1
#
_cell.length_a   1.000
_cell.length_b   1.000
_cell.length_c   1.000
_cell.angle_alpha   90.00
_cell.angle_beta   90.00
_cell.angle_gamma   90.00
#
_symmetry.space_group_name_H-M   'P 1'
#
loop_
_entity.id
_entity.type
_entity.pdbx_description
1 polymer ?
#
loop_
_entity_poly.entity_id
_entity_poly.type
_entity_poly.pdbx_seq_one_letter_code
_entity_poly.pdbx_strand_id
1 'polypeptide(L)'
;MTVFPIMPARISRLYELAYNLWWSWHPEACTLYSTLDPELWETVGHNPVHFLSEVRPQYLEKAAHNPQYLQAYDRILEEFDRYMHPAPGSTWFARTYPELAQCVIAYFSAEFGLHEALPIYSGGLGILAGDHCKEASDLGLPLVGVGFLYPQGYFRQSITREGIQEAFYDKLIFSQVPATPACGPAGNEVLISVDLPGRRIHAKVWRVQVGRIPLYLLDTDVEPNAPADRELAARLYGGDREMRISQEIVLGIGGVRALRALGIAPAVWHINEGHAAFLNLERCRELVACGLTFREAREVVAASSLFTTHTPVPAGNDTFS
;
A
#
# COMPACT_ATOMS: atom_id res chain seq x y z
N MET A 1 16.40 -8.22 4.60
CA MET A 1 15.54 -8.83 5.64
C MET A 1 15.85 -8.15 6.95
N THR A 2 14.82 -7.71 7.67
CA THR A 2 14.93 -7.16 9.02
C THR A 2 15.39 -8.27 9.95
N VAL A 3 16.45 -8.05 10.70
CA VAL A 3 16.88 -8.97 11.75
C VAL A 3 16.14 -8.54 13.01
N PHE A 4 15.17 -9.33 13.43
CA PHE A 4 14.48 -9.08 14.68
C PHE A 4 15.20 -9.78 15.85
N PRO A 5 15.12 -9.22 17.07
CA PRO A 5 15.55 -9.92 18.28
C PRO A 5 14.78 -11.23 18.45
N ILE A 6 15.31 -12.15 19.25
CA ILE A 6 14.60 -13.40 19.59
C ILE A 6 13.33 -13.02 20.35
N MET A 7 12.18 -13.31 19.75
CA MET A 7 10.88 -13.05 20.35
C MET A 7 10.44 -14.21 21.24
N PRO A 8 9.99 -13.95 22.48
CA PRO A 8 9.44 -15.00 23.32
C PRO A 8 8.20 -15.63 22.65
N ALA A 9 8.14 -16.96 22.64
CA ALA A 9 7.07 -17.70 21.96
C ALA A 9 5.66 -17.24 22.37
N ARG A 10 5.49 -16.87 23.65
CA ARG A 10 4.22 -16.42 24.24
C ARG A 10 3.63 -15.16 23.61
N ILE A 11 4.49 -14.27 23.10
CA ILE A 11 4.11 -12.98 22.49
C ILE A 11 4.54 -12.90 21.01
N SER A 12 4.83 -14.04 20.39
CA SER A 12 5.40 -14.14 19.04
C SER A 12 4.58 -13.47 17.94
N ARG A 13 3.24 -13.41 18.11
CA ARG A 13 2.33 -12.78 17.15
C ARG A 13 2.38 -11.24 17.13
N LEU A 14 3.21 -10.60 17.97
CA LEU A 14 3.51 -9.18 17.79
C LEU A 14 4.09 -8.89 16.39
N TYR A 15 4.84 -9.83 15.79
CA TYR A 15 5.30 -9.67 14.41
C TYR A 15 4.15 -9.65 13.40
N GLU A 16 3.21 -10.58 13.55
CA GLU A 16 2.04 -10.66 12.67
C GLU A 16 1.23 -9.35 12.72
N LEU A 17 0.97 -8.87 13.94
CA LEU A 17 0.28 -7.61 14.15
C LEU A 17 1.08 -6.43 13.56
N ALA A 18 2.40 -6.38 13.75
CA ALA A 18 3.24 -5.29 13.24
C ALA A 18 3.13 -5.10 11.71
N TYR A 19 3.00 -6.20 10.96
CA TYR A 19 2.91 -6.20 9.49
C TYR A 19 1.48 -6.03 8.95
N ASN A 20 0.46 -5.89 9.81
CA ASN A 20 -0.90 -5.58 9.40
C ASN A 20 -1.34 -4.24 9.97
N LEU A 21 -1.54 -3.25 9.10
CA LEU A 21 -1.89 -1.88 9.49
C LEU A 21 -3.22 -1.74 10.24
N TRP A 22 -3.98 -2.81 10.46
CA TRP A 22 -5.16 -2.82 11.35
C TRP A 22 -4.93 -2.08 12.67
N TRP A 23 -3.73 -2.21 13.27
CA TRP A 23 -3.37 -1.49 14.49
C TRP A 23 -3.46 0.03 14.36
N SER A 24 -3.32 0.60 13.16
CA SER A 24 -3.25 2.05 12.96
C SER A 24 -4.57 2.78 13.13
N TRP A 25 -5.71 2.06 13.12
CA TRP A 25 -7.02 2.60 13.50
C TRP A 25 -7.66 1.87 14.68
N HIS A 26 -6.88 1.03 15.39
CA HIS A 26 -7.28 0.37 16.64
C HIS A 26 -6.30 0.76 17.75
N PRO A 27 -6.55 1.87 18.47
CA PRO A 27 -5.59 2.45 19.41
C PRO A 27 -5.09 1.48 20.48
N GLU A 28 -5.92 0.53 20.90
CA GLU A 28 -5.53 -0.50 21.88
C GLU A 28 -4.37 -1.37 21.37
N ALA A 29 -4.32 -1.67 20.07
CA ALA A 29 -3.23 -2.45 19.48
C ALA A 29 -1.89 -1.71 19.56
N CYS A 30 -1.87 -0.38 19.40
CA CYS A 30 -0.66 0.43 19.58
C CYS A 30 -0.11 0.32 21.01
N THR A 31 -0.98 0.15 22.01
CA THR A 31 -0.58 0.07 23.42
C THR A 31 0.28 -1.16 23.73
N LEU A 32 0.19 -2.22 22.92
CA LEU A 32 1.04 -3.40 23.05
C LEU A 32 2.52 -3.09 22.78
N TYR A 33 2.80 -2.11 21.94
CA TYR A 33 4.16 -1.67 21.62
C TYR A 33 4.61 -0.56 22.56
N SER A 34 3.77 0.47 22.76
CA SER A 34 4.15 1.61 23.62
C SER A 34 4.37 1.22 25.08
N THR A 35 3.69 0.19 25.59
CA THR A 35 3.90 -0.32 26.97
C THR A 35 5.25 -1.01 27.15
N LEU A 36 5.86 -1.54 26.09
CA LEU A 36 7.13 -2.27 26.17
C LEU A 36 8.31 -1.32 26.39
N ASP A 37 8.38 -0.25 25.59
CA ASP A 37 9.39 0.80 25.69
C ASP A 37 8.80 2.12 25.14
N PRO A 38 8.19 2.97 25.99
CA PRO A 38 7.49 4.18 25.54
C PRO A 38 8.41 5.18 24.82
N GLU A 39 9.67 5.29 25.25
CA GLU A 39 10.64 6.21 24.66
C GLU A 39 11.05 5.76 23.26
N LEU A 40 11.30 4.46 23.09
CA LEU A 40 11.57 3.89 21.77
C LEU A 40 10.37 4.06 20.83
N TRP A 41 9.15 3.85 21.32
CA TRP A 41 7.92 3.95 20.53
C TRP A 41 7.75 5.34 19.87
N GLU A 42 7.99 6.41 20.62
CA GLU A 42 8.00 7.78 20.08
C GLU A 42 9.15 7.99 19.08
N THR A 43 10.35 7.49 19.41
CA THR A 43 11.55 7.69 18.60
C THR A 43 11.46 7.03 17.22
N VAL A 44 10.77 5.90 17.12
CA VAL A 44 10.58 5.18 15.84
C VAL A 44 9.36 5.64 15.04
N GLY A 45 8.68 6.71 15.47
CA GLY A 45 7.51 7.27 14.77
C GLY A 45 6.34 6.28 14.75
N HIS A 46 6.04 5.67 15.92
CA HIS A 46 4.88 4.79 16.09
C HIS A 46 4.82 3.64 15.07
N ASN A 47 5.98 3.13 14.67
CA ASN A 47 6.12 2.06 13.69
C ASN A 47 6.45 0.73 14.39
N PRO A 48 5.51 -0.21 14.50
CA PRO A 48 5.75 -1.51 15.11
C PRO A 48 6.87 -2.34 14.49
N VAL A 49 7.08 -2.25 13.18
CA VAL A 49 8.14 -3.01 12.49
C VAL A 49 9.50 -2.47 12.90
N HIS A 50 9.68 -1.15 12.88
CA HIS A 50 10.90 -0.50 13.34
C HIS A 50 11.09 -0.68 14.85
N PHE A 51 10.02 -0.55 15.65
CA PHE A 51 10.04 -0.79 17.08
C PHE A 51 10.59 -2.18 17.41
N LEU A 52 10.05 -3.21 16.75
CA LEU A 52 10.45 -4.59 17.00
C LEU A 52 11.88 -4.89 16.53
N SER A 53 12.47 -4.12 15.60
CA SER A 53 13.88 -4.30 15.22
C SER A 53 14.85 -3.71 16.26
N GLU A 54 14.42 -2.69 17.02
CA GLU A 54 15.27 -1.96 17.95
C GLU A 54 15.00 -2.28 19.43
N VAL A 55 13.84 -2.87 19.76
CA VAL A 55 13.45 -3.11 21.15
C VAL A 55 14.43 -4.06 21.86
N ARG A 56 14.83 -3.68 23.08
CA ARG A 56 15.74 -4.50 23.89
C ARG A 56 15.05 -5.80 24.31
N PRO A 57 15.68 -6.99 24.14
CA PRO A 57 15.08 -8.29 24.45
C PRO A 57 14.53 -8.41 25.87
N GLN A 58 15.15 -7.72 26.84
CA GLN A 58 14.72 -7.70 28.23
C GLN A 58 13.28 -7.19 28.44
N TYR A 59 12.78 -6.28 27.58
CA TYR A 59 11.40 -5.80 27.69
C TYR A 59 10.41 -6.82 27.16
N LEU A 60 10.75 -7.48 26.05
CA LEU A 60 9.97 -8.59 25.51
C LEU A 60 9.86 -9.73 26.53
N GLU A 61 10.98 -10.12 27.15
CA GLU A 61 10.99 -11.16 28.19
C GLU A 61 10.16 -10.77 29.42
N LYS A 62 10.27 -9.53 29.90
CA LYS A 62 9.44 -9.05 31.01
C LYS A 62 7.95 -9.09 30.66
N ALA A 63 7.58 -8.65 29.46
CA ALA A 63 6.21 -8.63 29.00
C ALA A 63 5.63 -10.05 28.84
N ALA A 64 6.43 -10.99 28.34
CA ALA A 64 6.06 -12.39 28.20
C ALA A 64 5.76 -13.09 29.54
N HIS A 65 6.22 -12.54 30.67
CA HIS A 65 5.97 -13.06 32.02
C HIS A 65 5.05 -12.15 32.85
N ASN A 66 4.54 -11.05 32.32
CA ASN A 66 3.68 -10.12 33.03
C ASN A 66 2.19 -10.46 32.79
N PRO A 67 1.42 -10.92 33.80
CA PRO A 67 0.02 -11.31 33.63
C PRO A 67 -0.88 -10.20 33.09
N GLN A 68 -0.64 -8.95 33.48
CA GLN A 68 -1.43 -7.81 33.02
C GLN A 68 -1.19 -7.52 31.54
N TYR A 69 0.08 -7.58 31.09
CA TYR A 69 0.42 -7.43 29.68
C TYR A 69 -0.17 -8.57 28.85
N LEU A 70 -0.04 -9.81 29.31
CA LEU A 70 -0.56 -10.99 28.61
C LEU A 70 -2.08 -10.94 28.47
N GLN A 71 -2.82 -10.45 29.48
CA GLN A 71 -4.27 -10.28 29.38
C GLN A 71 -4.65 -9.27 28.29
N ALA A 72 -3.93 -8.13 28.21
CA ALA A 72 -4.17 -7.14 27.16
C ALA A 72 -3.81 -7.70 25.78
N TYR A 73 -2.68 -8.39 25.67
CA TYR A 73 -2.19 -9.06 24.46
C TYR A 73 -3.19 -10.09 23.93
N ASP A 74 -3.67 -11.00 24.78
CA ASP A 74 -4.61 -12.04 24.38
C ASP A 74 -5.93 -11.43 23.89
N ARG A 75 -6.47 -10.45 24.63
CA ARG A 75 -7.71 -9.75 24.26
C ARG A 75 -7.59 -9.07 22.88
N ILE A 76 -6.49 -8.38 22.64
CA ILE A 76 -6.27 -7.65 21.38
C ILE A 76 -6.06 -8.63 20.22
N LEU A 77 -5.36 -9.74 20.43
CA LEU A 77 -5.22 -10.76 19.39
C LEU A 77 -6.51 -11.50 19.11
N GLU A 78 -7.33 -11.78 20.12
CA GLU A 78 -8.68 -12.33 19.90
C GLU A 78 -9.55 -11.38 19.07
N GLU A 79 -9.43 -10.07 19.28
CA GLU A 79 -10.11 -9.07 18.46
C GLU A 79 -9.58 -9.03 17.04
N PHE A 80 -8.25 -9.02 16.87
CA PHE A 80 -7.59 -9.08 15.58
C PHE A 80 -7.98 -10.35 14.81
N ASP A 81 -8.00 -11.51 15.47
CA ASP A 81 -8.41 -12.78 14.87
C ASP A 81 -9.87 -12.76 14.43
N ARG A 82 -10.77 -12.22 15.27
CA ARG A 82 -12.18 -12.07 14.93
C ARG A 82 -12.40 -11.11 13.76
N TYR A 83 -11.58 -10.07 13.68
CA TYR A 83 -11.61 -9.11 12.58
C TYR A 83 -11.13 -9.74 11.27
N MET A 84 -9.98 -10.43 11.30
CA MET A 84 -9.34 -11.04 10.14
C MET A 84 -10.06 -12.30 9.63
N HIS A 85 -10.69 -13.04 10.55
CA HIS A 85 -11.45 -14.25 10.27
C HIS A 85 -12.91 -14.08 10.72
N PRO A 86 -13.67 -13.19 10.05
CA PRO A 86 -15.06 -12.97 10.39
C PRO A 86 -15.87 -14.25 10.19
N ALA A 87 -16.87 -14.47 11.05
CA ALA A 87 -17.83 -15.54 10.84
C ALA A 87 -18.56 -15.35 9.48
N PRO A 88 -18.94 -16.44 8.78
CA PRO A 88 -19.65 -16.32 7.51
C PRO A 88 -20.88 -15.39 7.62
N GLY A 89 -20.95 -14.39 6.74
CA GLY A 89 -22.04 -13.39 6.72
C GLY A 89 -22.00 -12.33 7.83
N SER A 90 -20.92 -12.24 8.62
CA SER A 90 -20.84 -11.25 9.71
C SER A 90 -20.45 -9.84 9.21
N THR A 91 -19.62 -9.74 8.17
CA THR A 91 -19.29 -8.43 7.56
C THR A 91 -20.50 -7.88 6.81
N TRP A 92 -20.59 -6.55 6.70
CA TRP A 92 -21.69 -5.92 5.98
C TRP A 92 -21.75 -6.37 4.51
N PHE A 93 -20.61 -6.46 3.83
CA PHE A 93 -20.56 -6.88 2.43
C PHE A 93 -20.99 -8.33 2.24
N ALA A 94 -20.48 -9.25 3.09
CA ALA A 94 -20.84 -10.67 2.98
C ALA A 94 -22.34 -10.92 3.26
N ARG A 95 -22.97 -10.07 4.07
CA ARG A 95 -24.42 -10.14 4.35
C ARG A 95 -25.26 -9.51 3.23
N THR A 96 -24.80 -8.40 2.67
CA THR A 96 -25.59 -7.57 1.75
C THR A 96 -25.43 -8.00 0.29
N TYR A 97 -24.23 -8.45 -0.10
CA TYR A 97 -23.88 -8.85 -1.48
C TYR A 97 -23.11 -10.19 -1.51
N PRO A 98 -23.65 -11.28 -0.93
CA PRO A 98 -22.97 -12.58 -0.91
C PRO A 98 -22.60 -13.10 -2.30
N GLU A 99 -23.41 -12.79 -3.32
CA GLU A 99 -23.20 -13.17 -4.71
C GLU A 99 -21.99 -12.47 -5.36
N LEU A 100 -21.54 -11.35 -4.80
CA LEU A 100 -20.39 -10.58 -5.29
C LEU A 100 -19.11 -10.85 -4.50
N ALA A 101 -19.09 -11.83 -3.60
CA ALA A 101 -17.93 -12.14 -2.75
C ALA A 101 -16.64 -12.45 -3.53
N GLN A 102 -16.76 -12.95 -4.76
CA GLN A 102 -15.62 -13.26 -5.64
C GLN A 102 -15.31 -12.14 -6.65
N CYS A 103 -16.10 -11.07 -6.68
CA CYS A 103 -15.93 -9.95 -7.61
C CYS A 103 -14.90 -8.96 -7.06
N VAL A 104 -13.62 -9.22 -7.31
CA VAL A 104 -12.53 -8.37 -6.83
C VAL A 104 -12.61 -6.95 -7.43
N ILE A 105 -12.43 -5.95 -6.57
CA ILE A 105 -12.36 -4.53 -6.95
C ILE A 105 -10.90 -4.10 -6.85
N ALA A 106 -10.33 -3.60 -7.94
CA ALA A 106 -9.00 -2.99 -7.90
C ALA A 106 -9.11 -1.47 -7.79
N TYR A 107 -8.56 -0.90 -6.72
CA TYR A 107 -8.56 0.52 -6.43
C TYR A 107 -7.16 1.10 -6.65
N PHE A 108 -7.01 1.92 -7.68
CA PHE A 108 -5.75 2.55 -8.08
C PHE A 108 -5.69 3.97 -7.55
N SER A 109 -4.63 4.29 -6.81
CA SER A 109 -4.34 5.64 -6.34
C SER A 109 -2.84 5.91 -6.41
N ALA A 110 -2.46 7.17 -6.68
CA ALA A 110 -1.06 7.58 -6.58
C ALA A 110 -0.60 7.62 -5.12
N GLU A 111 -1.48 7.98 -4.19
CA GLU A 111 -1.14 8.13 -2.77
C GLU A 111 -2.12 7.39 -1.84
N PHE A 112 -1.61 6.98 -0.67
CA PHE A 112 -2.37 6.30 0.39
C PHE A 112 -1.98 6.82 1.78
N GLY A 113 -2.90 7.54 2.42
CA GLY A 113 -2.75 8.09 3.76
C GLY A 113 -3.18 7.11 4.84
N LEU A 114 -2.33 6.12 5.13
CA LEU A 114 -2.66 5.03 6.06
C LEU A 114 -2.20 5.32 7.50
N HIS A 115 -0.91 5.63 7.66
CA HIS A 115 -0.26 5.93 8.93
C HIS A 115 1.12 6.56 8.67
N GLU A 116 1.67 7.31 9.63
CA GLU A 116 3.01 7.92 9.52
C GLU A 116 4.17 6.92 9.36
N ALA A 117 3.95 5.67 9.79
CA ALA A 117 4.87 4.55 9.56
C ALA A 117 5.05 4.19 8.06
N LEU A 118 4.16 4.70 7.19
CA LEU A 118 4.22 4.52 5.75
C LEU A 118 3.81 5.84 5.04
N PRO A 119 4.71 6.83 4.96
CA PRO A 119 4.41 8.19 4.48
C PRO A 119 4.36 8.27 2.95
N ILE A 120 3.41 7.57 2.34
CA ILE A 120 3.18 7.51 0.88
C ILE A 120 2.02 8.40 0.42
N TYR A 121 1.84 9.55 1.07
CA TYR A 121 0.79 10.53 0.76
C TYR A 121 1.24 11.97 1.05
N SER A 122 0.52 12.93 0.47
CA SER A 122 0.81 14.36 0.63
C SER A 122 -0.38 15.19 1.11
N GLY A 123 -1.61 14.74 0.89
CA GLY A 123 -2.80 15.54 1.18
C GLY A 123 -4.11 14.75 1.23
N GLY A 124 -5.21 15.46 0.98
CA GLY A 124 -6.56 14.94 1.16
C GLY A 124 -6.93 13.77 0.24
N LEU A 125 -6.38 13.71 -0.97
CA LEU A 125 -6.60 12.59 -1.89
C LEU A 125 -6.03 11.28 -1.31
N GLY A 126 -4.86 11.34 -0.71
CA GLY A 126 -4.22 10.22 -0.04
C GLY A 126 -4.94 9.82 1.24
N ILE A 127 -5.33 10.77 2.10
CA ILE A 127 -6.15 10.48 3.29
C ILE A 127 -7.43 9.77 2.89
N LEU A 128 -8.14 10.27 1.87
CA LEU A 128 -9.33 9.62 1.34
C LEU A 128 -9.04 8.19 0.87
N ALA A 129 -7.97 7.98 0.10
CA ALA A 129 -7.59 6.66 -0.38
C ALA A 129 -7.27 5.69 0.78
N GLY A 130 -6.61 6.17 1.83
CA GLY A 130 -6.31 5.40 3.03
C GLY A 130 -7.57 5.02 3.81
N ASP A 131 -8.45 5.99 4.08
CA ASP A 131 -9.71 5.77 4.77
C ASP A 131 -10.66 4.88 3.94
N HIS A 132 -10.64 5.01 2.62
CA HIS A 132 -11.38 4.13 1.73
C HIS A 132 -10.92 2.67 1.87
N CYS A 133 -9.61 2.43 1.96
CA CYS A 133 -9.07 1.09 2.22
C CYS A 133 -9.43 0.57 3.63
N LYS A 134 -9.38 1.41 4.66
CA LYS A 134 -9.77 1.03 6.03
C LYS A 134 -11.24 0.66 6.11
N GLU A 135 -12.12 1.49 5.56
CA GLU A 135 -13.57 1.24 5.55
C GLU A 135 -13.91 0.03 4.67
N ALA A 136 -13.30 -0.11 3.50
CA ALA A 136 -13.47 -1.31 2.68
C ALA A 136 -13.05 -2.57 3.44
N SER A 137 -12.00 -2.45 4.26
CA SER A 137 -11.54 -3.54 5.11
C SER A 137 -12.60 -3.83 6.18
N ASP A 138 -13.11 -2.84 6.91
CA ASP A 138 -14.13 -2.98 7.98
C ASP A 138 -15.48 -3.52 7.47
N LEU A 139 -15.87 -3.15 6.26
CA LEU A 139 -17.07 -3.66 5.60
C LEU A 139 -16.88 -5.06 4.99
N GLY A 140 -15.63 -5.49 4.79
CA GLY A 140 -15.26 -6.80 4.23
C GLY A 140 -15.43 -6.86 2.71
N LEU A 141 -15.14 -5.77 1.99
CA LEU A 141 -15.16 -5.75 0.53
C LEU A 141 -13.99 -6.58 -0.03
N PRO A 142 -14.18 -7.27 -1.17
CA PRO A 142 -13.11 -7.94 -1.90
C PRO A 142 -12.27 -6.91 -2.69
N LEU A 143 -11.71 -5.92 -2.00
CA LEU A 143 -10.93 -4.84 -2.61
C LEU A 143 -9.43 -5.15 -2.51
N VAL A 144 -8.68 -4.74 -3.54
CA VAL A 144 -7.22 -4.68 -3.55
C VAL A 144 -6.79 -3.28 -3.94
N GLY A 145 -5.83 -2.71 -3.21
CA GLY A 145 -5.26 -1.41 -3.56
C GLY A 145 -4.05 -1.57 -4.50
N VAL A 146 -3.84 -0.60 -5.39
CA VAL A 146 -2.63 -0.52 -6.23
C VAL A 146 -2.08 0.91 -6.22
N GLY A 147 -0.78 1.05 -5.97
CA GLY A 147 -0.10 2.36 -5.89
C GLY A 147 1.41 2.26 -6.05
N PHE A 148 2.10 3.32 -5.65
CA PHE A 148 3.56 3.33 -5.51
C PHE A 148 3.98 3.18 -4.06
N LEU A 149 5.12 2.53 -3.86
CA LEU A 149 5.86 2.62 -2.63
C LEU A 149 6.90 3.72 -2.83
N TYR A 150 6.73 4.89 -2.20
CA TYR A 150 7.65 6.02 -2.33
C TYR A 150 8.74 5.95 -1.25
N PRO A 151 9.95 5.43 -1.54
CA PRO A 151 10.99 5.36 -0.51
C PRO A 151 11.40 6.73 0.04
N GLN A 152 11.18 7.85 -0.65
CA GLN A 152 11.50 9.19 -0.13
C GLN A 152 10.25 9.95 0.36
N GLY A 153 9.07 9.31 0.33
CA GLY A 153 7.81 9.90 0.75
C GLY A 153 7.48 11.22 0.04
N TYR A 154 6.89 12.15 0.79
CA TYR A 154 6.70 13.56 0.38
C TYR A 154 7.88 14.41 0.86
N PHE A 155 7.77 15.11 2.00
CA PHE A 155 8.93 15.69 2.71
C PHE A 155 8.56 16.02 4.15
N ARG A 156 9.56 16.08 5.04
CA ARG A 156 9.41 16.66 6.38
C ARG A 156 9.70 18.16 6.31
N GLN A 157 8.73 18.96 6.72
CA GLN A 157 8.85 20.41 6.74
C GLN A 157 9.66 20.86 7.97
N SER A 158 10.61 21.76 7.75
CA SER A 158 11.24 22.56 8.82
C SER A 158 11.08 24.04 8.47
N ILE A 159 10.85 24.87 9.48
CA ILE A 159 10.80 26.32 9.31
C ILE A 159 12.01 26.91 10.02
N THR A 160 12.87 27.60 9.26
CA THR A 160 14.05 28.25 9.84
C THR A 160 13.64 29.42 10.74
N ARG A 161 14.58 29.95 11.53
CA ARG A 161 14.33 31.13 12.38
C ARG A 161 13.89 32.36 11.59
N GLU A 162 14.23 32.40 10.30
CA GLU A 162 13.90 33.46 9.34
C GLU A 162 12.53 33.22 8.66
N GLY A 163 11.81 32.15 9.01
CA GLY A 163 10.51 31.81 8.42
C GLY A 163 10.61 31.15 7.04
N ILE A 164 11.78 30.64 6.66
CA ILE A 164 11.99 29.97 5.38
C ILE A 164 11.62 28.49 5.54
N GLN A 165 10.86 27.96 4.57
CA GLN A 165 10.58 26.53 4.50
C GLN A 165 11.77 25.76 3.94
N GLU A 166 12.24 24.76 4.68
CA GLU A 166 13.19 23.75 4.24
C GLU A 166 12.48 22.39 4.15
N ALA A 167 12.75 21.64 3.07
CA ALA A 167 12.17 20.32 2.82
C ALA A 167 13.25 19.24 2.99
N PHE A 168 13.03 18.33 3.94
CA PHE A 168 13.89 17.19 4.19
C PHE A 168 13.24 15.91 3.66
N TYR A 169 14.01 15.09 2.94
CA TYR A 169 13.55 13.83 2.37
C TYR A 169 14.29 12.69 3.06
N ASP A 170 13.62 12.04 4.00
CA ASP A 170 14.16 10.88 4.70
C ASP A 170 13.83 9.62 3.88
N LYS A 171 14.87 8.88 3.46
CA LYS A 171 14.67 7.62 2.73
C LYS A 171 14.18 6.55 3.70
N LEU A 172 12.96 6.06 3.47
CA LEU A 172 12.40 4.87 4.10
C LEU A 172 13.37 3.71 3.93
N ILE A 173 13.68 3.09 5.05
CA ILE A 173 14.40 1.83 5.06
C ILE A 173 13.35 0.74 4.85
N PHE A 174 13.35 0.07 3.70
CA PHE A 174 12.31 -0.92 3.37
C PHE A 174 12.19 -2.08 4.36
N SER A 175 13.26 -2.42 5.09
CA SER A 175 13.19 -3.40 6.18
C SER A 175 12.44 -2.89 7.41
N GLN A 176 12.18 -1.59 7.52
CA GLN A 176 11.50 -0.99 8.67
C GLN A 176 10.04 -0.63 8.39
N VAL A 177 9.54 -0.85 7.17
CA VAL A 177 8.13 -0.60 6.84
C VAL A 177 7.31 -1.90 6.87
N PRO A 178 5.98 -1.83 7.10
CA PRO A 178 5.10 -3.00 7.09
C PRO A 178 4.80 -3.49 5.66
N ALA A 179 5.83 -3.65 4.85
CA ALA A 179 5.77 -4.15 3.49
C ALA A 179 6.56 -5.46 3.37
N THR A 180 5.99 -6.42 2.64
CA THR A 180 6.62 -7.69 2.30
C THR A 180 6.65 -7.88 0.79
N PRO A 181 7.62 -8.61 0.22
CA PRO A 181 7.58 -8.91 -1.21
C PRO A 181 6.27 -9.62 -1.59
N ALA A 182 5.60 -9.13 -2.63
CA ALA A 182 4.42 -9.80 -3.14
C ALA A 182 4.85 -11.02 -3.98
N CYS A 183 4.33 -12.19 -3.67
CA CYS A 183 4.64 -13.41 -4.39
C CYS A 183 3.48 -13.84 -5.29
N GLY A 184 3.80 -14.25 -6.52
CA GLY A 184 2.81 -14.81 -7.44
C GLY A 184 2.40 -16.23 -7.06
N PRO A 185 1.49 -16.86 -7.83
CA PRO A 185 0.97 -18.20 -7.53
C PRO A 185 2.05 -19.30 -7.41
N ALA A 186 3.20 -19.11 -8.06
CA ALA A 186 4.34 -20.03 -7.99
C ALA A 186 5.28 -19.80 -6.79
N GLY A 187 4.97 -18.84 -5.90
CA GLY A 187 5.77 -18.50 -4.72
C GLY A 187 6.94 -17.55 -4.97
N ASN A 188 7.22 -17.21 -6.23
CA ASN A 188 8.29 -16.27 -6.59
C ASN A 188 7.85 -14.81 -6.39
N GLU A 189 8.77 -13.96 -5.94
CA GLU A 189 8.56 -12.51 -5.88
C GLU A 189 8.16 -11.96 -7.26
N VAL A 190 7.19 -11.05 -7.28
CA VAL A 190 6.71 -10.45 -8.52
C VAL A 190 7.60 -9.27 -8.90
N LEU A 191 8.24 -9.41 -10.07
CA LEU A 191 8.93 -8.35 -10.78
C LEU A 191 8.26 -8.17 -12.14
N ILE A 192 7.69 -6.99 -12.39
CA ILE A 192 7.06 -6.66 -13.67
C ILE A 192 7.95 -5.75 -14.50
N SER A 193 7.68 -5.66 -15.80
CA SER A 193 8.33 -4.71 -16.69
C SER A 193 7.31 -3.91 -17.48
N VAL A 194 7.61 -2.63 -17.71
CA VAL A 194 6.85 -1.69 -18.53
C VAL A 194 7.79 -1.07 -19.56
N ASP A 195 7.40 -1.11 -20.84
CA ASP A 195 8.18 -0.51 -21.91
C ASP A 195 7.82 0.99 -22.01
N LEU A 196 8.83 1.85 -21.89
CA LEU A 196 8.76 3.28 -22.18
C LEU A 196 9.53 3.58 -23.48
N PRO A 197 9.37 4.76 -24.09
CA PRO A 197 10.18 5.13 -25.25
C PRO A 197 11.68 4.97 -24.98
N GLY A 198 12.34 4.08 -25.71
CA GLY A 198 13.78 3.84 -25.64
C GLY A 198 14.29 3.07 -24.42
N ARG A 199 13.45 2.70 -23.44
CA ARG A 199 13.88 1.99 -22.23
C ARG A 199 12.81 1.06 -21.65
N ARG A 200 13.24 0.04 -20.92
CA ARG A 200 12.35 -0.87 -20.19
C ARG A 200 12.52 -0.65 -18.69
N ILE A 201 11.43 -0.33 -18.01
CA ILE A 201 11.39 -0.11 -16.56
C ILE A 201 10.92 -1.40 -15.89
N HIS A 202 11.64 -1.83 -14.87
CA HIS A 202 11.26 -2.92 -14.00
C HIS A 202 10.68 -2.37 -12.71
N ALA A 203 9.67 -3.02 -12.14
CA ALA A 203 9.14 -2.66 -10.83
C ALA A 203 8.94 -3.91 -9.97
N LYS A 204 9.51 -3.88 -8.76
CA LYS A 204 9.21 -4.87 -7.73
C LYS A 204 7.84 -4.56 -7.13
N VAL A 205 7.06 -5.60 -6.87
CA VAL A 205 5.75 -5.45 -6.22
C VAL A 205 5.88 -5.80 -4.75
N TRP A 206 5.51 -4.84 -3.90
CA TRP A 206 5.41 -5.00 -2.47
C TRP A 206 3.95 -5.16 -2.05
N ARG A 207 3.70 -5.91 -0.98
CA ARG A 207 2.41 -6.08 -0.34
C ARG A 207 2.45 -5.44 1.04
N VAL A 208 1.52 -4.53 1.29
CA VAL A 208 1.17 -4.00 2.62
C VAL A 208 -0.21 -4.51 2.96
N GLN A 209 -0.40 -5.02 4.18
CA GLN A 209 -1.71 -5.50 4.63
C GLN A 209 -2.44 -4.39 5.39
N VAL A 210 -3.63 -4.00 4.91
CA VAL A 210 -4.51 -3.00 5.52
C VAL A 210 -5.75 -3.72 6.03
N GLY A 211 -5.68 -4.24 7.26
CA GLY A 211 -6.73 -5.09 7.80
C GLY A 211 -6.90 -6.33 6.94
N ARG A 212 -8.08 -6.51 6.34
CA ARG A 212 -8.42 -7.61 5.43
C ARG A 212 -7.97 -7.38 3.99
N ILE A 213 -7.64 -6.16 3.62
CA ILE A 213 -7.34 -5.79 2.23
C ILE A 213 -5.83 -5.74 1.98
N PRO A 214 -5.33 -6.35 0.89
CA PRO A 214 -3.96 -6.17 0.46
C PRO A 214 -3.82 -4.90 -0.41
N LEU A 215 -2.77 -4.13 -0.14
CA LEU A 215 -2.31 -3.02 -0.96
C LEU A 215 -1.02 -3.44 -1.67
N TYR A 216 -1.02 -3.38 -3.00
CA TYR A 216 0.12 -3.72 -3.85
C TYR A 216 0.81 -2.45 -4.33
N LEU A 217 2.07 -2.28 -3.95
CA LEU A 217 2.83 -1.06 -4.19
C LEU A 217 4.03 -1.34 -5.10
N LEU A 218 4.15 -0.54 -6.16
CA LEU A 218 5.22 -0.64 -7.14
C LEU A 218 6.46 0.14 -6.67
N ASP A 219 7.63 -0.46 -6.84
CA ASP A 219 8.93 0.13 -6.52
C ASP A 219 9.90 -0.04 -7.70
N THR A 220 10.43 1.07 -8.21
CA THR A 220 11.37 1.10 -9.34
C THR A 220 12.83 1.09 -8.91
N ASP A 221 13.15 1.18 -7.61
CA ASP A 221 14.52 1.14 -7.08
C ASP A 221 15.08 -0.30 -7.09
N VAL A 222 15.24 -0.84 -8.30
CA VAL A 222 15.71 -2.21 -8.55
C VAL A 222 16.94 -2.21 -9.46
N GLU A 223 17.82 -3.18 -9.27
CA GLU A 223 19.10 -3.28 -9.99
C GLU A 223 18.97 -3.19 -11.52
N PRO A 224 17.99 -3.85 -12.18
CA PRO A 224 17.87 -3.81 -13.64
C PRO A 224 17.61 -2.42 -14.24
N ASN A 225 17.18 -1.45 -13.43
CA ASN A 225 16.88 -0.09 -13.89
C ASN A 225 18.12 0.81 -13.84
N ALA A 226 18.22 1.72 -14.79
CA ALA A 226 19.23 2.78 -14.76
C ALA A 226 19.00 3.71 -13.55
N PRO A 227 20.04 4.43 -13.05
CA PRO A 227 19.89 5.29 -11.88
C PRO A 227 18.75 6.31 -11.98
N ALA A 228 18.54 6.93 -13.14
CA ALA A 228 17.44 7.87 -13.36
C ALA A 228 16.05 7.19 -13.33
N ASP A 229 15.98 5.92 -13.73
CA ASP A 229 14.75 5.14 -13.77
C ASP A 229 14.32 4.68 -12.38
N ARG A 230 15.29 4.47 -11.48
CA ARG A 230 15.04 4.12 -10.08
C ARG A 230 14.30 5.22 -9.33
N GLU A 231 14.52 6.48 -9.73
CA GLU A 231 13.87 7.64 -9.13
C GLU A 231 12.40 7.80 -9.56
N LEU A 232 11.89 7.05 -10.55
CA LEU A 232 10.50 7.17 -11.04
C LEU A 232 9.48 6.99 -9.92
N ALA A 233 9.65 6.00 -9.05
CA ALA A 233 8.79 5.78 -7.88
C ALA A 233 9.40 6.32 -6.58
N ALA A 234 10.45 7.16 -6.61
CA ALA A 234 11.12 7.60 -5.40
C ALA A 234 10.30 8.60 -4.57
N ARG A 235 9.64 9.56 -5.23
CA ARG A 235 8.95 10.68 -4.60
C ARG A 235 7.53 10.85 -5.13
N LEU A 236 6.64 11.23 -4.22
CA LEU A 236 5.29 11.65 -4.54
C LEU A 236 5.31 13.07 -5.11
N TYR A 237 4.70 13.28 -6.28
CA TYR A 237 4.65 14.56 -7.00
C TYR A 237 6.03 15.20 -7.26
N GLY A 238 7.00 14.39 -7.67
CA GLY A 238 8.32 14.85 -8.12
C GLY A 238 8.46 14.88 -9.64
N GLY A 239 9.49 15.60 -10.10
CA GLY A 239 9.93 15.57 -11.50
C GLY A 239 9.30 16.62 -12.42
N ASP A 240 9.63 16.50 -13.70
CA ASP A 240 9.05 17.29 -14.79
C ASP A 240 7.89 16.54 -15.46
N ARG A 241 7.37 17.08 -16.57
CA ARG A 241 6.25 16.46 -17.30
C ARG A 241 6.60 15.08 -17.87
N GLU A 242 7.85 14.83 -18.24
CA GLU A 242 8.30 13.53 -18.75
C GLU A 242 8.35 12.47 -17.65
N MET A 243 8.85 12.85 -16.47
CA MET A 243 8.80 11.99 -15.29
C MET A 243 7.35 11.71 -14.90
N ARG A 244 6.48 12.72 -14.94
CA ARG A 244 5.07 12.60 -14.59
C ARG A 244 4.33 11.59 -15.47
N ILE A 245 4.42 11.74 -16.80
CA ILE A 245 3.79 10.76 -17.71
C ILE A 245 4.41 9.36 -17.53
N SER A 246 5.72 9.27 -17.28
CA SER A 246 6.38 8.00 -17.01
C SER A 246 5.83 7.32 -15.75
N GLN A 247 5.59 8.09 -14.68
CA GLN A 247 4.95 7.59 -13.45
C GLN A 247 3.53 7.08 -13.73
N GLU A 248 2.72 7.82 -14.48
CA GLU A 248 1.35 7.39 -14.80
C GLU A 248 1.30 6.13 -15.67
N ILE A 249 2.23 6.01 -16.62
CA ILE A 249 2.38 4.79 -17.43
C ILE A 249 2.79 3.61 -16.54
N VAL A 250 3.78 3.79 -15.67
CA VAL A 250 4.23 2.73 -14.75
C VAL A 250 3.13 2.33 -13.77
N LEU A 251 2.39 3.29 -13.21
CA LEU A 251 1.28 2.99 -12.30
C LEU A 251 0.13 2.28 -13.02
N GLY A 252 -0.32 2.83 -14.15
CA GLY A 252 -1.45 2.29 -14.89
C GLY A 252 -1.14 0.94 -15.53
N ILE A 253 -0.14 0.89 -16.41
CA ILE A 253 0.24 -0.34 -17.12
C ILE A 253 0.88 -1.34 -16.14
N GLY A 254 1.83 -0.87 -15.33
CA GLY A 254 2.55 -1.73 -14.41
C GLY A 254 1.66 -2.32 -13.33
N GLY A 255 0.68 -1.55 -12.82
CA GLY A 255 -0.29 -2.06 -11.85
C GLY A 255 -1.22 -3.12 -12.43
N VAL A 256 -1.69 -2.98 -13.69
CA VAL A 256 -2.42 -4.07 -14.38
C VAL A 256 -1.56 -5.32 -14.47
N ARG A 257 -0.32 -5.19 -14.93
CA ARG A 257 0.61 -6.32 -15.06
C ARG A 257 0.95 -6.97 -13.71
N ALA A 258 1.07 -6.18 -12.65
CA ALA A 258 1.28 -6.67 -11.29
C ALA A 258 0.10 -7.55 -10.84
N LEU A 259 -1.14 -7.07 -11.01
CA LEU A 259 -2.33 -7.86 -10.67
C LEU A 259 -2.40 -9.16 -11.48
N ARG A 260 -2.07 -9.13 -12.77
CA ARG A 260 -1.99 -10.35 -13.61
C ARG A 260 -0.94 -11.33 -13.10
N ALA A 261 0.26 -10.86 -12.79
CA ALA A 261 1.34 -11.70 -12.27
C ALA A 261 1.01 -12.31 -10.89
N LEU A 262 0.18 -11.62 -10.10
CA LEU A 262 -0.36 -12.09 -8.83
C LEU A 262 -1.54 -13.07 -8.99
N GLY A 263 -2.03 -13.30 -10.22
CA GLY A 263 -3.20 -14.13 -10.48
C GLY A 263 -4.53 -13.46 -10.11
N ILE A 264 -4.56 -12.13 -9.98
CA ILE A 264 -5.73 -11.35 -9.61
C ILE A 264 -6.42 -10.83 -10.88
N ALA A 265 -7.70 -11.14 -11.01
CA ALA A 265 -8.56 -10.69 -12.10
C ALA A 265 -9.72 -9.85 -11.55
N PRO A 266 -9.55 -8.52 -11.44
CA PRO A 266 -10.60 -7.64 -10.95
C PRO A 266 -11.81 -7.56 -11.89
N ALA A 267 -13.00 -7.61 -11.31
CA ALA A 267 -14.26 -7.33 -11.99
C ALA A 267 -14.48 -5.82 -12.19
N VAL A 268 -13.98 -5.00 -11.26
CA VAL A 268 -14.11 -3.53 -11.28
C VAL A 268 -12.74 -2.89 -11.11
N TRP A 269 -12.49 -1.82 -11.87
CA TRP A 269 -11.24 -1.06 -11.87
C TRP A 269 -11.55 0.39 -11.54
N HIS A 270 -11.27 0.79 -10.30
CA HIS A 270 -11.54 2.14 -9.81
C HIS A 270 -10.25 2.97 -9.84
N ILE A 271 -10.30 4.08 -10.55
CA ILE A 271 -9.21 5.04 -10.71
C ILE A 271 -9.51 6.27 -9.84
N ASN A 272 -8.64 6.54 -8.87
CA ASN A 272 -8.66 7.72 -8.04
C ASN A 272 -7.82 8.83 -8.70
N GLU A 273 -8.49 9.79 -9.33
CA GLU A 273 -7.91 10.83 -10.20
C GLU A 273 -7.19 10.27 -11.46
N GLY A 274 -6.64 11.13 -12.31
CA GLY A 274 -6.06 10.76 -13.61
C GLY A 274 -4.79 9.88 -13.58
N HIS A 275 -4.14 9.71 -12.43
CA HIS A 275 -2.76 9.20 -12.32
C HIS A 275 -2.55 7.76 -12.79
N ALA A 276 -3.61 6.96 -12.87
CA ALA A 276 -3.55 5.58 -13.37
C ALA A 276 -4.36 5.39 -14.66
N ALA A 277 -4.67 6.47 -15.39
CA ALA A 277 -5.51 6.41 -16.60
C ALA A 277 -4.99 5.43 -17.67
N PHE A 278 -3.67 5.24 -17.76
CA PHE A 278 -3.04 4.27 -18.67
C PHE A 278 -3.43 2.81 -18.42
N LEU A 279 -4.01 2.48 -17.26
CA LEU A 279 -4.55 1.13 -17.00
C LEU A 279 -5.63 0.76 -18.02
N ASN A 280 -6.44 1.73 -18.46
CA ASN A 280 -7.49 1.48 -19.45
C ASN A 280 -6.90 1.07 -20.80
N LEU A 281 -5.77 1.67 -21.18
CA LEU A 281 -5.08 1.33 -22.44
C LEU A 281 -4.44 -0.05 -22.37
N GLU A 282 -3.80 -0.42 -21.25
CA GLU A 282 -3.24 -1.77 -21.09
C GLU A 282 -4.35 -2.84 -21.14
N ARG A 283 -5.49 -2.58 -20.50
CA ARG A 283 -6.65 -3.50 -20.56
C ARG A 283 -7.24 -3.61 -21.96
N CYS A 284 -7.34 -2.50 -22.70
CA CYS A 284 -7.72 -2.53 -24.11
C CYS A 284 -6.72 -3.35 -24.94
N ARG A 285 -5.42 -3.19 -24.70
CA ARG A 285 -4.35 -3.94 -25.38
C ARG A 285 -4.48 -5.45 -25.14
N GLU A 286 -4.78 -5.87 -23.91
CA GLU A 286 -5.03 -7.28 -23.58
C GLU A 286 -6.19 -7.86 -24.42
N LEU A 287 -7.33 -7.15 -24.47
CA LEU A 287 -8.51 -7.60 -25.21
C LEU A 287 -8.29 -7.63 -26.73
N VAL A 288 -7.58 -6.64 -27.27
CA VAL A 288 -7.22 -6.61 -28.70
C VAL A 288 -6.28 -7.76 -29.04
N ALA A 289 -5.32 -8.07 -28.17
CA ALA A 289 -4.45 -9.24 -28.34
C ALA A 289 -5.22 -10.57 -28.32
N CYS A 290 -6.37 -10.62 -27.65
CA CYS A 290 -7.31 -11.75 -27.67
C CYS A 290 -8.27 -11.75 -28.89
N GLY A 291 -8.12 -10.81 -29.83
CA GLY A 291 -8.84 -10.79 -31.10
C GLY A 291 -10.02 -9.81 -31.18
N LEU A 292 -10.30 -9.02 -30.15
CA LEU A 292 -11.32 -7.96 -30.22
C LEU A 292 -10.82 -6.78 -31.04
N THR A 293 -11.73 -6.06 -31.67
CA THR A 293 -11.42 -4.72 -32.19
C THR A 293 -11.20 -3.75 -31.04
N PHE A 294 -10.43 -2.68 -31.26
CA PHE A 294 -10.27 -1.63 -30.25
C PHE A 294 -11.60 -1.03 -29.79
N ARG A 295 -12.58 -0.90 -30.70
CA ARG A 295 -13.91 -0.39 -30.34
C ARG A 295 -14.62 -1.31 -29.35
N GLU A 296 -14.62 -2.62 -29.60
CA GLU A 296 -15.21 -3.60 -28.66
C GLU A 296 -14.45 -3.62 -27.33
N ALA A 297 -13.12 -3.63 -27.37
CA ALA A 297 -12.28 -3.59 -26.18
C ALA A 297 -12.58 -2.37 -25.31
N ARG A 298 -12.76 -1.20 -25.94
CA ARG A 298 -13.11 0.05 -25.25
C ARG A 298 -14.45 -0.05 -24.53
N GLU A 299 -15.48 -0.62 -25.15
CA GLU A 299 -16.79 -0.78 -24.50
C GLU A 299 -16.71 -1.72 -23.28
N VAL A 300 -15.96 -2.83 -23.39
CA VAL A 300 -15.73 -3.75 -22.27
C VAL A 300 -14.98 -3.07 -21.12
N VAL A 301 -13.91 -2.33 -21.43
CA VAL A 301 -13.14 -1.59 -20.42
C VAL A 301 -13.99 -0.51 -19.76
N ALA A 302 -14.76 0.26 -20.54
CA ALA A 302 -15.65 1.29 -20.00
C ALA A 302 -16.71 0.72 -19.05
N ALA A 303 -17.29 -0.44 -19.38
CA ALA A 303 -18.32 -1.09 -18.54
C ALA A 303 -17.81 -1.58 -17.18
N SER A 304 -16.48 -1.67 -17.00
CA SER A 304 -15.84 -2.21 -15.80
C SER A 304 -14.83 -1.24 -15.17
N SER A 305 -14.81 0.02 -15.63
CA SER A 305 -13.98 1.10 -15.08
C SER A 305 -14.84 2.12 -14.34
N LEU A 306 -14.37 2.53 -13.17
CA LEU A 306 -14.91 3.64 -12.37
C LEU A 306 -13.84 4.72 -12.26
N PHE A 307 -14.23 5.97 -12.47
CA PHE A 307 -13.32 7.11 -12.36
C PHE A 307 -13.89 8.11 -11.35
N THR A 308 -13.05 8.55 -10.42
CA THR A 308 -13.38 9.63 -9.49
C THR A 308 -12.41 10.78 -9.72
N THR A 309 -12.94 11.98 -9.96
CA THR A 309 -12.17 13.22 -9.99
C THR A 309 -12.51 14.07 -8.78
N HIS A 310 -11.49 14.66 -8.17
CA HIS A 310 -11.60 15.53 -6.99
C HIS A 310 -11.34 16.99 -7.34
N THR A 311 -10.70 17.24 -8.48
CA THR A 311 -10.35 18.58 -8.93
C THR A 311 -11.01 18.86 -10.29
N PRO A 312 -12.26 19.36 -10.31
CA PRO A 312 -13.01 19.61 -11.55
C PRO A 312 -12.54 20.87 -12.29
N VAL A 313 -11.27 21.27 -12.13
CA VAL A 313 -10.65 22.40 -12.84
C VAL A 313 -9.49 21.92 -13.71
N PRO A 314 -9.27 22.49 -14.90
CA PRO A 314 -8.22 22.02 -15.83
C PRO A 314 -6.82 21.98 -15.22
N ALA A 315 -6.51 22.88 -14.27
CA ALA A 315 -5.22 22.93 -13.60
C ALA A 315 -4.91 21.68 -12.74
N GLY A 316 -5.93 20.91 -12.33
CA GLY A 316 -5.75 19.64 -11.62
C GLY A 316 -5.74 18.42 -12.54
N ASN A 317 -5.83 18.61 -13.86
CA ASN A 317 -5.87 17.53 -14.83
C ASN A 317 -4.58 17.54 -15.65
N ASP A 318 -3.78 16.49 -15.50
CA ASP A 318 -2.54 16.32 -16.24
C ASP A 318 -2.82 16.24 -17.75
N THR A 319 -2.11 17.05 -18.54
CA THR A 319 -2.17 17.04 -20.01
C THR A 319 -0.77 16.83 -20.57
N PHE A 320 -0.67 15.93 -21.55
CA PHE A 320 0.60 15.56 -22.18
C PHE A 320 0.51 15.78 -23.70
N SER A 321 1.64 16.09 -24.33
CA SER A 321 1.75 16.42 -25.76
C SER A 321 2.77 15.54 -26.45
#